data_AF-A0A495JUR1-F1
#
_entry.id   AF-A0A495JUR1-F1
#
_cell.length_a   1.000
_cell.length_b   1.000
_cell.length_c   1.000
_cell.angle_alpha   90.00
_cell.angle_beta   90.00
_cell.angle_gamma   90.00
#
_symmetry.space_group_name_H-M   'P 1'
#
loop_
_entity.id
_entity.type
_entity.pdbx_description
1 polymer ?
#
loop_
_entity_poly.entity_id
_entity_poly.type
_entity_poly.pdbx_seq_one_letter_code
_entity_poly.pdbx_strand_id
1 'polypeptide(L)'
;MRTRTPLTVGACMLLAIVTLGGCGQATAANESAPVPPQSTEYPIPRPTTPPPSNSPVQSELTKYAEQVQALGERPEYRSVYAGVETDISGNRLLVHSRESSTFAAAVRAVVPEQRLWLREVPLSADQLATGVTDISGDIADWKGRGIEIRSVGAQPGLGCVEIGVAQPDRDRETLVAHYQATVPVCVILGSVLIPAAS
;
A
#
# COMPACT_ATOMS: atom_id res chain seq x y z
N MET A 1 54.91 -7.23 -8.61
CA MET A 1 55.13 -6.93 -7.18
C MET A 1 53.80 -7.06 -6.44
N ARG A 2 53.78 -8.00 -5.47
CA ARG A 2 52.85 -8.21 -4.35
C ARG A 2 51.32 -8.23 -4.59
N THR A 3 50.87 -9.46 -4.84
CA THR A 3 49.64 -10.12 -4.35
C THR A 3 49.30 -9.87 -2.88
N ARG A 4 47.99 -9.85 -2.54
CA ARG A 4 47.42 -10.47 -1.31
C ARG A 4 45.94 -10.84 -1.48
N THR A 5 45.67 -12.15 -1.47
CA THR A 5 44.43 -12.80 -0.99
C THR A 5 44.49 -12.89 0.55
N PRO A 6 43.36 -13.10 1.26
CA PRO A 6 43.09 -14.47 1.75
C PRO A 6 41.60 -14.90 1.82
N LEU A 7 41.42 -16.23 1.69
CA LEU A 7 40.23 -17.03 2.01
C LEU A 7 39.89 -17.02 3.51
N THR A 8 38.63 -17.28 3.87
CA THR A 8 38.30 -18.10 5.06
C THR A 8 37.01 -18.89 4.84
N VAL A 9 37.05 -20.15 5.28
CA VAL A 9 36.14 -21.29 5.07
C VAL A 9 35.40 -21.60 6.39
N GLY A 10 34.19 -22.17 6.31
CA GLY A 10 33.61 -23.04 7.35
C GLY A 10 32.36 -22.46 8.03
N ALA A 11 31.34 -23.24 8.42
CA ALA A 11 31.18 -24.69 8.46
C ALA A 11 29.69 -25.06 8.60
N CYS A 12 29.34 -26.26 8.14
CA CYS A 12 28.07 -26.94 8.32
C CYS A 12 27.67 -27.10 9.79
N MET A 13 26.37 -27.00 10.10
CA MET A 13 25.77 -27.76 11.20
C MET A 13 24.37 -28.23 10.83
N LEU A 14 24.27 -29.53 10.53
CA LEU A 14 23.05 -30.33 10.49
C LEU A 14 22.62 -30.64 11.93
N LEU A 15 21.31 -30.54 12.22
CA LEU A 15 20.73 -31.22 13.37
C LEU A 15 19.36 -31.80 12.97
N ALA A 16 19.32 -33.13 12.94
CA ALA A 16 18.13 -33.95 12.78
C ALA A 16 17.68 -34.45 14.16
N ILE A 17 16.37 -34.41 14.45
CA ILE A 17 15.78 -35.22 15.52
C ILE A 17 14.49 -35.88 15.01
N VAL A 18 14.50 -37.20 15.17
CA VAL A 18 13.51 -38.25 14.91
C VAL A 18 12.92 -38.58 16.32
N THR A 19 11.63 -38.83 16.61
CA THR A 19 10.83 -40.05 16.36
C THR A 19 9.56 -40.06 17.26
N LEU A 20 8.61 -40.97 16.93
CA LEU A 20 7.59 -41.67 17.76
C LEU A 20 6.30 -40.90 18.12
N GLY A 21 5.07 -41.38 17.89
CA GLY A 21 4.58 -42.75 17.71
C GLY A 21 3.81 -43.21 18.97
N GLY A 22 2.47 -43.18 18.95
CA GLY A 22 1.65 -43.65 20.07
C GLY A 22 0.14 -43.57 19.85
N CYS A 23 -0.45 -44.66 19.35
CA CYS A 23 -1.88 -44.95 19.45
C CYS A 23 -2.19 -45.58 20.82
N GLY A 24 -3.28 -45.17 21.46
CA GLY A 24 -3.85 -45.86 22.62
C GLY A 24 -5.33 -45.54 22.75
N GLN A 25 -6.17 -46.54 22.45
CA GLN A 25 -7.62 -46.51 22.60
C GLN A 25 -8.06 -47.01 24.00
N ALA A 26 -9.30 -46.62 24.32
CA ALA A 26 -10.04 -46.66 25.59
C ALA A 26 -10.24 -48.02 26.29
N THR A 27 -10.50 -47.99 27.60
CA THR A 27 -11.79 -48.45 28.18
C THR A 27 -11.99 -48.02 29.64
N ALA A 28 -13.27 -48.02 30.03
CA ALA A 28 -13.92 -47.20 31.05
C ALA A 28 -13.91 -47.76 32.48
N ALA A 29 -14.11 -46.87 33.46
CA ALA A 29 -14.84 -47.17 34.69
C ALA A 29 -15.63 -45.93 35.14
N ASN A 30 -16.94 -46.16 35.31
CA ASN A 30 -17.98 -45.24 35.78
C ASN A 30 -17.67 -44.68 37.17
N GLU A 31 -17.78 -43.36 37.37
CA GLU A 31 -18.20 -42.82 38.67
C GLU A 31 -18.85 -41.43 38.50
N SER A 32 -20.16 -41.41 38.78
CA SER A 32 -20.99 -40.29 39.25
C SER A 32 -20.86 -38.90 38.61
N ALA A 33 -21.88 -38.58 37.81
CA ALA A 33 -22.11 -37.30 37.15
C ALA A 33 -22.12 -36.07 38.09
N PRO A 34 -21.50 -34.97 37.62
CA PRO A 34 -22.02 -33.62 37.79
C PRO A 34 -22.68 -33.17 36.48
N VAL A 35 -23.86 -32.58 36.60
CA VAL A 35 -24.63 -31.94 35.51
C VAL A 35 -23.71 -31.04 34.66
N PRO A 36 -23.58 -31.24 33.34
CA PRO A 36 -22.78 -30.35 32.52
C PRO A 36 -23.43 -28.95 32.51
N PRO A 37 -22.65 -27.86 32.61
CA PRO A 37 -23.18 -26.55 32.29
C PRO A 37 -23.72 -26.60 30.86
N GLN A 38 -24.97 -26.17 30.68
CA GLN A 38 -25.55 -26.02 29.35
C GLN A 38 -24.60 -25.12 28.55
N SER A 39 -24.00 -25.67 27.50
CA SER A 39 -23.36 -24.89 26.46
C SER A 39 -24.42 -23.96 25.90
N THR A 40 -24.44 -22.72 26.37
CA THR A 40 -24.94 -21.62 25.55
C THR A 40 -23.98 -21.56 24.37
N GLU A 41 -24.34 -22.27 23.31
CA GLU A 41 -23.75 -22.07 21.99
C GLU A 41 -24.09 -20.64 21.61
N TYR A 42 -23.21 -19.71 22.00
CA TYR A 42 -23.19 -18.40 21.42
C TYR A 42 -22.97 -18.63 19.92
N PRO A 43 -23.90 -18.22 19.05
CA PRO A 43 -23.63 -18.28 17.63
C PRO A 43 -22.37 -17.45 17.40
N ILE A 44 -21.28 -18.11 17.01
CA ILE A 44 -20.09 -17.43 16.53
C ILE A 44 -20.61 -16.53 15.40
N PRO A 45 -20.47 -15.19 15.50
CA PRO A 45 -20.81 -14.33 14.38
C PRO A 45 -19.97 -14.81 13.21
N ARG A 46 -20.61 -15.36 12.18
CA ARG A 46 -19.94 -15.55 10.90
C ARG A 46 -19.31 -14.20 10.56
N PRO A 47 -18.04 -14.15 10.11
CA PRO A 47 -17.49 -12.93 9.58
C PRO A 47 -18.47 -12.45 8.51
N THR A 48 -19.19 -11.37 8.81
CA THR A 48 -19.93 -10.65 7.78
C THR A 48 -18.86 -10.10 6.88
N THR A 49 -18.57 -10.82 5.79
CA THR A 49 -17.98 -10.21 4.61
C THR A 49 -18.78 -8.92 4.41
N PRO A 50 -18.16 -7.73 4.49
CA PRO A 50 -18.88 -6.51 4.19
C PRO A 50 -19.55 -6.74 2.83
N PRO A 51 -20.86 -6.51 2.69
CA PRO A 51 -21.46 -6.57 1.37
C PRO A 51 -20.65 -5.63 0.49
N PRO A 52 -20.34 -6.00 -0.78
CA PRO A 52 -19.76 -5.04 -1.68
C PRO A 52 -20.69 -3.83 -1.67
N SER A 53 -20.16 -2.68 -1.26
CA SER A 53 -20.92 -1.43 -1.19
C SER A 53 -21.21 -1.00 -2.63
N ASN A 54 -22.22 -1.62 -3.24
CA ASN A 54 -22.66 -1.36 -4.60
C ASN A 54 -23.75 -0.27 -4.57
N SER A 55 -23.55 0.78 -3.77
CA SER A 55 -24.51 1.88 -3.77
C SER A 55 -24.51 2.54 -5.17
N PRO A 56 -25.67 2.94 -5.70
CA PRO A 56 -25.74 3.59 -7.02
C PRO A 56 -24.82 4.81 -7.14
N VAL A 57 -24.64 5.54 -6.02
CA VAL A 57 -23.75 6.70 -5.93
C VAL A 57 -22.28 6.30 -6.14
N GLN A 58 -21.83 5.24 -5.47
CA GLN A 58 -20.47 4.73 -5.63
C GLN A 58 -20.20 4.24 -7.05
N SER A 59 -21.17 3.55 -7.67
CA SER A 59 -21.06 3.10 -9.06
C SER A 59 -20.90 4.27 -10.05
N GLU A 60 -21.60 5.38 -9.82
CA GLU A 60 -21.51 6.56 -10.70
C GLU A 60 -20.17 7.29 -10.53
N LEU A 61 -19.68 7.47 -9.30
CA LEU A 61 -18.37 8.08 -9.06
C LEU A 61 -17.24 7.26 -9.67
N THR A 62 -17.31 5.93 -9.57
CA THR A 62 -16.35 5.02 -10.22
C THR A 62 -16.32 5.23 -11.73
N LYS A 63 -17.49 5.32 -12.38
CA LYS A 63 -17.57 5.56 -13.83
C LYS A 63 -16.92 6.88 -14.24
N TYR A 64 -17.18 7.96 -13.49
CA TYR A 64 -16.52 9.24 -13.76
C TYR A 64 -15.00 9.14 -13.54
N ALA A 65 -14.54 8.39 -12.53
CA ALA A 65 -13.13 8.24 -12.23
C ALA A 65 -12.40 7.51 -13.36
N GLU A 66 -12.99 6.43 -13.87
CA GLU A 66 -12.49 5.69 -15.04
C GLU A 66 -12.41 6.59 -16.28
N GLN A 67 -13.43 7.41 -16.53
CA GLN A 67 -13.44 8.34 -17.67
C GLN A 67 -12.36 9.43 -17.55
N VAL A 68 -12.19 10.00 -16.35
CA VAL A 68 -11.14 11.00 -16.08
C VAL A 68 -9.76 10.36 -16.18
N GLN A 69 -9.58 9.14 -15.67
CA GLN A 69 -8.32 8.41 -15.80
C GLN A 69 -7.97 8.18 -17.27
N ALA A 70 -8.91 7.64 -18.07
CA ALA A 70 -8.69 7.43 -19.50
C ALA A 70 -8.45 8.74 -20.28
N LEU A 71 -9.04 9.86 -19.83
CA LEU A 71 -8.74 11.19 -20.37
C LEU A 71 -7.32 11.62 -20.00
N GLY A 72 -6.92 11.49 -18.74
CA GLY A 72 -5.61 11.89 -18.24
C GLY A 72 -4.44 11.09 -18.82
N GLU A 73 -4.68 9.82 -19.17
CA GLU A 73 -3.69 8.94 -19.81
C GLU A 73 -3.43 9.27 -21.28
N ARG A 74 -4.19 10.18 -21.89
CA ARG A 74 -3.94 10.62 -23.28
C ARG A 74 -2.62 11.37 -23.40
N PRO A 75 -1.90 11.23 -24.53
CA PRO A 75 -0.59 11.86 -24.72
C PRO A 75 -0.57 13.37 -24.44
N GLU A 76 -1.62 14.10 -24.82
CA GLU A 76 -1.73 15.54 -24.62
C GLU A 76 -1.93 15.97 -23.15
N TYR A 77 -2.40 15.08 -22.28
CA TYR A 77 -2.68 15.37 -20.87
C TYR A 77 -1.75 14.68 -19.89
N ARG A 78 -0.96 13.70 -20.34
CA ARG A 78 -0.07 12.90 -19.50
C ARG A 78 0.93 13.72 -18.68
N SER A 79 1.40 14.84 -19.25
CA SER A 79 2.34 15.76 -18.59
C SER A 79 1.72 16.64 -17.49
N VAL A 80 0.39 16.66 -17.38
CA VAL A 80 -0.35 17.47 -16.41
C VAL A 80 -1.22 16.65 -15.48
N TYR A 81 -1.77 15.52 -15.93
CA TYR A 81 -2.59 14.64 -15.10
C TYR A 81 -1.76 14.02 -13.98
N ALA A 82 -2.24 14.09 -12.73
CA ALA A 82 -1.56 13.55 -11.56
C ALA A 82 -2.29 12.38 -10.90
N GLY A 83 -3.62 12.32 -11.02
CA GLY A 83 -4.43 11.23 -10.49
C GLY A 83 -5.89 11.63 -10.29
N VAL A 84 -6.70 10.65 -9.92
CA VAL A 84 -8.11 10.84 -9.55
C VAL A 84 -8.44 10.00 -8.33
N GLU A 85 -9.18 10.59 -7.40
CA GLU A 85 -9.62 9.97 -6.16
C GLU A 85 -11.14 10.13 -6.03
N THR A 86 -11.79 9.18 -5.36
CA THR A 86 -13.22 9.25 -5.06
C THR A 86 -13.42 9.61 -3.58
N ASP A 87 -14.11 10.71 -3.32
CA ASP A 87 -14.58 11.08 -2.00
C ASP A 87 -16.05 10.66 -1.87
N ILE A 88 -16.24 9.44 -1.39
CA ILE A 88 -17.56 8.82 -1.23
C ILE A 88 -18.42 9.63 -0.23
N SER A 89 -17.82 10.11 0.86
CA SER A 89 -18.51 10.90 1.88
C SER A 89 -18.98 12.24 1.33
N GLY A 90 -18.15 12.89 0.52
CA GLY A 90 -18.46 14.15 -0.16
C GLY A 90 -19.24 13.99 -1.47
N ASN A 91 -19.51 12.76 -1.92
CA ASN A 91 -20.12 12.42 -3.20
C ASN A 91 -19.48 13.17 -4.40
N ARG A 92 -18.15 13.14 -4.48
CA ARG A 92 -17.38 13.89 -5.47
C ARG A 92 -16.10 13.18 -5.89
N LEU A 93 -15.57 13.59 -7.04
CA LEU A 93 -14.24 13.24 -7.52
C LEU A 93 -13.26 14.35 -7.20
N LEU A 94 -12.09 13.96 -6.72
CA LEU A 94 -10.93 14.83 -6.62
C LEU A 94 -10.01 14.49 -7.79
N VAL A 95 -9.78 15.47 -8.66
CA VAL A 95 -8.89 15.30 -9.81
C VAL A 95 -7.68 16.17 -9.57
N HIS A 96 -6.52 15.51 -9.56
CA HIS A 96 -5.23 16.13 -9.31
C HIS A 96 -4.53 16.37 -10.64
N SER A 97 -4.08 17.59 -10.87
CA SER A 97 -3.28 17.92 -12.04
C SER A 97 -2.33 19.07 -11.78
N ARG A 98 -1.32 19.22 -12.63
CA ARG A 98 -0.59 20.48 -12.78
C ARG A 98 -1.52 21.53 -13.38
N GLU A 99 -1.15 22.80 -13.27
CA GLU A 99 -1.90 23.92 -13.85
C GLU A 99 -2.11 23.70 -15.36
N SER A 100 -3.37 23.59 -15.79
CA SER A 100 -3.76 23.39 -17.19
C SER A 100 -5.24 23.70 -17.40
N SER A 101 -5.52 24.83 -18.04
CA SER A 101 -6.89 25.23 -18.37
C SER A 101 -7.56 24.31 -19.38
N THR A 102 -6.79 23.73 -20.32
CA THR A 102 -7.29 22.79 -21.33
C THR A 102 -7.69 21.46 -20.70
N PHE A 103 -6.88 20.92 -19.80
CA PHE A 103 -7.23 19.71 -19.06
C PHE A 103 -8.44 19.94 -18.16
N ALA A 104 -8.47 21.06 -17.43
CA ALA A 104 -9.59 21.43 -16.56
C ALA A 104 -10.91 21.56 -17.35
N ALA A 105 -10.88 22.13 -18.56
CA ALA A 105 -12.06 22.19 -19.44
C ALA A 105 -12.50 20.79 -19.91
N ALA A 106 -11.55 19.94 -20.29
CA ALA A 106 -11.84 18.57 -20.72
C ALA A 106 -12.47 17.73 -19.60
N VAL A 107 -11.99 17.86 -18.35
CA VAL A 107 -12.57 17.15 -17.19
C VAL A 107 -13.98 17.63 -16.89
N ARG A 108 -14.24 18.96 -16.95
CA ARG A 108 -15.60 19.52 -16.75
C ARG A 108 -16.61 19.07 -17.81
N ALA A 109 -16.16 18.69 -19.00
CA ALA A 109 -17.03 18.13 -20.04
C ALA A 109 -17.47 16.68 -19.73
N VAL A 110 -16.78 16.00 -18.81
CA VAL A 110 -17.02 14.60 -18.44
C VAL A 110 -17.74 14.49 -17.11
N VAL A 111 -17.35 15.29 -16.11
CA VAL A 111 -17.86 15.21 -14.75
C VAL A 111 -18.74 16.42 -14.44
N PRO A 112 -19.97 16.23 -13.92
CA PRO A 112 -20.81 17.33 -13.47
C PRO A 112 -20.10 18.20 -12.42
N GLU A 113 -20.17 19.53 -12.58
CA GLU A 113 -19.42 20.50 -11.75
C GLU A 113 -19.65 20.32 -10.25
N GLN A 114 -20.87 20.01 -9.83
CA GLN A 114 -21.23 19.78 -8.43
C GLN A 114 -20.59 18.52 -7.80
N ARG A 115 -20.03 17.63 -8.62
CA ARG A 115 -19.32 16.41 -8.19
C ARG A 115 -17.82 16.47 -8.50
N LEU A 116 -17.30 17.62 -8.90
CA LEU A 116 -15.92 17.76 -9.34
C LEU A 116 -15.16 18.71 -8.42
N TRP A 117 -14.01 18.25 -7.93
CA TRP A 117 -13.01 19.09 -7.32
C TRP A 117 -11.69 18.95 -8.07
N LEU A 118 -11.31 20.02 -8.78
CA LEU A 118 -9.99 20.14 -9.39
C LEU A 118 -9.00 20.66 -8.36
N ARG A 119 -7.89 19.96 -8.16
CA ARG A 119 -6.81 20.37 -7.25
C ARG A 119 -5.49 20.41 -8.00
N GLU A 120 -4.84 21.56 -7.92
CA GLU A 120 -3.52 21.73 -8.50
C GLU A 120 -2.44 21.11 -7.60
N VAL A 121 -1.52 20.38 -8.24
CA VAL A 121 -0.39 19.70 -7.59
C VAL A 121 0.88 19.90 -8.43
N PRO A 122 2.07 19.87 -7.81
CA PRO A 122 3.32 20.19 -8.51
C PRO A 122 3.76 19.13 -9.54
N LEU A 123 3.34 17.88 -9.36
CA LEU A 123 3.82 16.73 -10.14
C LEU A 123 2.70 16.08 -10.94
N SER A 124 3.03 15.57 -12.12
CA SER A 124 2.17 14.65 -12.87
C SER A 124 2.31 13.20 -12.38
N ALA A 125 1.43 12.32 -12.85
CA ALA A 125 1.42 10.90 -12.53
C ALA A 125 2.70 10.22 -13.04
N ASP A 126 3.19 10.62 -14.22
CA ASP A 126 4.47 10.14 -14.75
C ASP A 126 5.64 10.53 -13.84
N GLN A 127 5.68 11.79 -13.38
CA GLN A 127 6.75 12.25 -12.49
C GLN A 127 6.71 11.52 -11.14
N LEU A 128 5.51 11.28 -10.60
CA LEU A 128 5.32 10.47 -9.40
C LEU A 128 5.79 9.02 -9.64
N ALA A 129 5.46 8.41 -10.78
CA ALA A 129 5.86 7.05 -11.13
C ALA A 129 7.38 6.90 -11.31
N THR A 130 8.04 7.89 -11.91
CA THR A 130 9.50 7.97 -11.95
C THR A 130 10.09 8.02 -10.55
N GLY A 131 9.58 8.91 -9.68
CA GLY A 131 10.05 8.99 -8.30
C GLY A 131 9.84 7.69 -7.51
N VAL A 132 8.70 7.01 -7.69
CA VAL A 132 8.45 5.69 -7.10
C VAL A 132 9.49 4.68 -7.58
N THR A 133 9.82 4.67 -8.87
CA THR A 133 10.80 3.76 -9.46
C THR A 133 12.20 4.00 -8.90
N ASP A 134 12.63 5.26 -8.86
CA ASP A 134 13.96 5.64 -8.35
C ASP A 134 14.10 5.25 -6.87
N ILE A 135 13.14 5.65 -6.03
CA ILE A 135 13.16 5.35 -4.59
C ILE A 135 13.08 3.83 -4.34
N SER A 136 12.32 3.09 -5.16
CA SER A 136 12.26 1.62 -5.06
C SER A 136 13.60 0.97 -5.38
N GLY A 137 14.37 1.54 -6.31
CA GLY A 137 15.74 1.12 -6.63
C GLY A 137 16.70 1.26 -5.44
N ASP A 138 16.48 2.27 -4.60
CA ASP A 138 17.37 2.59 -3.47
C ASP A 138 17.07 1.80 -2.19
N ILE A 139 16.04 0.94 -2.17
CA ILE A 139 15.59 0.24 -0.95
C ILE A 139 16.73 -0.55 -0.28
N ALA A 140 17.54 -1.26 -1.05
CA ALA A 140 18.64 -2.07 -0.50
C ALA A 140 19.74 -1.19 0.12
N ASP A 141 20.04 -0.06 -0.51
CA ASP A 141 21.04 0.90 -0.04
C ASP A 141 20.59 1.58 1.26
N TRP A 142 19.31 1.93 1.37
CA TRP A 142 18.74 2.45 2.60
C TRP A 142 18.77 1.44 3.74
N LYS A 143 18.48 0.17 3.45
CA LYS A 143 18.62 -0.91 4.43
C LYS A 143 20.06 -1.03 4.93
N GLY A 144 21.05 -0.92 4.04
CA GLY A 144 22.46 -0.89 4.39
C GLY A 144 22.85 0.29 5.30
N ARG A 145 22.08 1.39 5.26
CA ARG A 145 22.23 2.58 6.10
C ARG A 145 21.36 2.54 7.36
N GLY A 146 20.68 1.42 7.63
CA GLY A 146 19.82 1.24 8.81
C GLY A 146 18.44 1.90 8.71
N ILE A 147 17.99 2.27 7.50
CA ILE A 147 16.63 2.76 7.23
C ILE A 147 15.85 1.66 6.52
N GLU A 148 14.83 1.11 7.18
CA GLU A 148 13.98 0.08 6.61
C GLU A 148 12.78 0.72 5.89
N ILE A 149 12.89 0.85 4.56
CA ILE A 149 11.76 1.20 3.69
C ILE A 149 10.88 -0.05 3.50
N ARG A 150 9.60 0.08 3.86
CA ARG A 150 8.58 -0.98 3.84
C ARG A 150 7.59 -0.82 2.70
N SER A 151 7.36 0.40 2.25
CA SER A 151 6.50 0.70 1.11
C SER A 151 6.98 1.95 0.39
N VAL A 152 6.72 2.00 -0.91
CA VAL A 152 6.90 3.18 -1.76
C VAL A 152 5.66 3.30 -2.63
N GLY A 153 5.07 4.48 -2.72
CA GLY A 153 3.83 4.69 -3.48
C GLY A 153 3.66 6.12 -3.96
N ALA A 154 2.88 6.32 -5.01
CA ALA A 154 2.50 7.65 -5.43
C ALA A 154 1.35 8.16 -4.57
N GLN A 155 1.41 9.43 -4.15
CA GLN A 155 0.31 10.09 -3.44
C GLN A 155 -0.14 11.35 -4.21
N PRO A 156 -0.98 11.19 -5.25
CA PRO A 156 -1.43 12.29 -6.10
C PRO A 156 -2.03 13.46 -5.32
N GLY A 157 -2.90 13.17 -4.34
CA GLY A 157 -3.53 14.21 -3.52
C GLY A 157 -2.57 15.06 -2.70
N LEU A 158 -1.39 14.55 -2.36
CA LEU A 158 -0.36 15.30 -1.65
C LEU A 158 0.76 15.80 -2.58
N GLY A 159 0.78 15.36 -3.84
CA GLY A 159 1.81 15.73 -4.81
C GLY A 159 3.21 15.26 -4.42
N CYS A 160 3.32 14.08 -3.78
CA CYS A 160 4.58 13.52 -3.30
C CYS A 160 4.64 12.00 -3.53
N VAL A 161 5.86 11.45 -3.48
CA VAL A 161 6.07 10.01 -3.35
C VAL A 161 6.06 9.65 -1.86
N GLU A 162 5.15 8.77 -1.48
CA GLU A 162 5.05 8.23 -0.14
C GLU A 162 6.15 7.19 0.10
N ILE A 163 6.87 7.34 1.22
CA ILE A 163 7.87 6.39 1.69
C ILE A 163 7.43 5.90 3.08
N GLY A 164 6.97 4.67 3.15
CA GLY A 164 6.64 4.03 4.42
C GLY A 164 7.88 3.42 5.06
N VAL A 165 8.23 3.88 6.26
CA VAL A 165 9.38 3.38 7.02
C VAL A 165 8.98 2.90 8.41
N ALA A 166 9.86 2.13 9.06
CA ALA A 166 9.64 1.67 10.43
C ALA A 166 9.58 2.81 11.47
N GLN A 167 10.40 3.86 11.28
CA GLN A 167 10.61 4.95 12.26
C GLN A 167 10.56 6.31 11.55
N PRO A 168 9.38 6.79 11.13
CA PRO A 168 9.26 8.00 10.31
C PRO A 168 9.84 9.24 11.01
N ASP A 169 9.66 9.39 12.32
CA ASP A 169 10.18 10.56 13.05
C ASP A 169 11.71 10.61 13.08
N ARG A 170 12.37 9.43 13.08
CA ARG A 170 13.84 9.33 13.04
C ARG A 170 14.37 9.56 11.62
N ASP A 171 13.72 8.96 10.62
CA ASP A 171 14.29 8.83 9.27
C ASP A 171 13.86 9.96 8.31
N ARG A 172 12.81 10.72 8.65
CA ARG A 172 12.19 11.74 7.78
C ARG A 172 13.18 12.75 7.24
N GLU A 173 13.96 13.42 8.10
CA GLU A 173 14.85 14.50 7.66
C GLU A 173 15.91 13.99 6.68
N THR A 174 16.42 12.78 6.91
CA THR A 174 17.42 12.16 6.03
C THR A 174 16.84 11.84 4.66
N LEU A 175 15.66 11.22 4.62
CA LEU A 175 14.99 10.86 3.36
C LEU A 175 14.54 12.10 2.57
N VAL A 176 13.96 13.09 3.25
CA VAL A 176 13.57 14.36 2.63
C VAL A 176 14.79 15.06 2.04
N ALA A 177 15.87 15.20 2.80
CA ALA A 177 17.09 15.86 2.33
C ALA A 177 17.73 15.15 1.13
N HIS A 178 17.61 13.82 1.04
CA HIS A 178 18.14 13.03 -0.07
C HIS A 178 17.36 13.25 -1.37
N TYR A 179 16.02 13.25 -1.30
CA TYR A 179 15.17 13.29 -2.50
C TYR A 179 14.63 14.69 -2.86
N GLN A 180 14.74 15.70 -1.99
CA GLN A 180 14.14 17.03 -2.22
C GLN A 180 14.52 17.70 -3.55
N ALA A 181 15.66 17.34 -4.16
CA ALA A 181 16.11 17.88 -5.43
C ALA A 181 15.47 17.19 -6.65
N THR A 182 14.97 15.97 -6.48
CA THR A 182 14.39 15.15 -7.56
C THR A 182 12.88 15.05 -7.46
N VAL A 183 12.36 14.75 -6.27
CA VAL A 183 10.93 14.57 -6.04
C VAL A 183 10.54 14.88 -4.59
N PRO A 184 9.46 15.65 -4.36
CA PRO A 184 8.83 15.74 -3.05
C PRO A 184 8.49 14.36 -2.47
N VAL A 185 8.88 14.11 -1.21
CA VAL A 185 8.60 12.85 -0.51
C VAL A 185 7.77 13.05 0.74
N CYS A 186 6.83 12.15 0.96
CA CYS A 186 6.02 12.07 2.17
C CYS A 186 6.43 10.84 2.97
N VAL A 187 7.20 11.07 4.05
CA VAL A 187 7.63 9.96 4.93
C VAL A 187 6.53 9.64 5.93
N ILE A 188 6.10 8.39 5.97
CA ILE A 188 5.02 7.92 6.85
C ILE A 188 5.43 6.63 7.57
N LEU A 189 4.61 6.20 8.53
CA LEU A 189 4.75 4.87 9.12
C LEU A 189 4.39 3.81 8.08
N GLY A 190 5.36 2.98 7.72
CA GLY A 190 5.17 1.88 6.79
C GLY A 190 4.51 0.69 7.46
N SER A 191 3.38 0.26 6.91
CA SER A 191 2.77 -1.03 7.22
C SER A 191 3.72 -2.15 6.80
N VAL A 192 3.84 -3.20 7.62
CA VAL A 192 4.54 -4.42 7.19
C VAL A 192 3.70 -5.05 6.09
N LEU A 193 4.25 -5.22 4.89
CA LEU A 193 3.65 -6.06 3.86
C LEU A 193 3.66 -7.50 4.39
N ILE A 194 2.57 -7.94 4.99
CA ILE A 194 2.38 -9.37 5.31
C ILE A 194 2.20 -10.07 3.95
N PRO A 195 3.07 -11.02 3.57
CA PRO A 195 2.87 -11.76 2.33
C PRO A 195 1.51 -12.45 2.37
N ALA A 196 0.72 -12.34 1.29
CA ALA A 196 -0.45 -13.18 1.14
C ALA A 196 0.01 -14.64 1.17
N ALA A 197 -0.48 -15.44 2.13
CA ALA A 197 -0.22 -16.86 2.16
C ALA A 197 -0.70 -17.46 0.82
N SER A 198 0.25 -18.04 0.08
CA SER A 198 -0.02 -18.75 -1.18
C SER A 198 -0.66 -20.10 -0.91
#